data_AF-A0A603L075-F1
#
_entry.id   AF-A0A603L075-F1
#
_cell.length_a   1.000
_cell.length_b   1.000
_cell.length_c   1.000
_cell.angle_alpha   90.00
_cell.angle_beta   90.00
_cell.angle_gamma   90.00
#
_symmetry.space_group_name_H-M   'P 1'
#
loop_
_entity.id
_entity.type
_entity.pdbx_description
1 polymer ?
#
loop_
_entity_poly.entity_id
_entity_poly.type
_entity_poly.pdbx_seq_one_letter_code
_entity_poly.pdbx_strand_id
1 'polypeptide(L)'
;MEQSVMSVISTSFFRKKSVLVSAAVVIILAGGVATLAMMKNTSHKEPIMTKWVPHNNLQVDVTRPDVLIESRSLSQLPSDILTLPFLKNTLTEDFVFYYQNNADRLGIAGSLQRIIFEHQLTLKDSLINELLDQPAQIALWRDGKGKLNHFIMVIHRGGLAKMLEPLAHVVVDDSQLSKASPETIRIGDRELPLYKLRYNGQKTLLFASEGDNIVLLSSDDFLFNAQQQAADTTALVNDLLHERHPWDESFAMAQDIASPPQQRIMLRSSYLAMGYQRFIPAFAGLRLDKNPQGWRSYLELNDRDGSEEASLDFTPVWQAMPSGAGLCVALPLSRRMPAFMLRQSGATPEMAQQIGEQFSGTAGLCWYPQSRLYTPLLVAQLTQTPDASWDDAAATLFSRFIGQPALPIDTVNHDDVHLWQREIRSRYAPYPASQSRHQDAPDQGRFFRASLAHYQQTVMFSLDDALVENATRTLKKNFPPMSDILPAGQKTALYLSPAKLADIFKQETYSSLPQEMEPIFYNAAQTLLYPRLTALAKEPAYAVALEKNCEFGSAPHWITLQWLPL
;
A
#
# COMPACT_ATOMS: atom_id res chain seq x y z
N MET A 1 19.17 72.57 29.79
CA MET A 1 18.17 72.42 30.86
C MET A 1 17.70 70.96 30.84
N GLU A 2 18.38 69.95 31.41
CA GLU A 2 19.08 69.85 32.70
C GLU A 2 18.22 70.40 33.85
N GLN A 3 17.83 69.70 34.92
CA GLN A 3 18.28 68.47 35.63
C GLN A 3 17.05 67.92 36.43
N SER A 4 16.81 66.60 36.49
CA SER A 4 17.10 65.68 37.61
C SER A 4 16.66 66.12 39.01
N VAL A 5 15.88 65.29 39.73
CA VAL A 5 16.24 64.68 41.04
C VAL A 5 15.11 63.76 41.57
N MET A 6 15.56 62.63 42.09
CA MET A 6 14.86 61.55 42.80
C MET A 6 14.01 62.01 43.99
N SER A 7 12.95 61.25 44.30
CA SER A 7 12.73 60.86 45.69
C SER A 7 12.20 59.42 45.76
N VAL A 8 12.97 58.58 46.46
CA VAL A 8 12.60 57.23 46.87
C VAL A 8 11.99 57.33 48.28
N ILE A 9 10.71 56.97 48.35
CA ILE A 9 10.00 56.18 49.37
C ILE A 9 10.59 56.16 50.80
N SER A 10 9.77 56.59 51.77
CA SER A 10 9.73 56.01 53.12
C SER A 10 8.42 55.24 53.28
N THR A 11 8.56 53.96 53.63
CA THR A 11 7.50 52.96 53.78
C THR A 11 6.89 53.03 55.17
N SER A 12 5.62 52.63 55.35
CA SER A 12 5.31 51.68 56.42
C SER A 12 3.90 51.08 56.32
N PHE A 13 3.81 49.84 56.82
CA PHE A 13 2.60 49.11 57.24
C PHE A 13 1.56 48.72 56.18
N PHE A 14 1.71 47.53 55.58
CA PHE A 14 0.63 46.55 55.28
C PHE A 14 1.19 45.39 54.40
N ARG A 15 2.24 44.69 54.85
CA ARG A 15 2.98 43.76 53.97
C ARG A 15 2.98 42.27 54.35
N LYS A 16 2.24 41.85 55.37
CA LYS A 16 2.21 40.41 55.77
C LYS A 16 0.95 39.63 55.37
N LYS A 17 -0.25 40.25 55.37
CA LYS A 17 -1.47 39.57 54.92
C LYS A 17 -1.69 39.63 53.40
N SER A 18 -1.20 40.67 52.73
CA SER A 18 -1.29 40.81 51.26
C SER A 18 -0.40 39.83 50.51
N VAL A 19 0.77 39.47 51.06
CA VAL A 19 1.74 38.55 50.41
C VAL A 19 1.25 37.11 50.39
N LEU A 20 0.56 36.64 51.43
CA LEU A 20 -0.01 35.28 51.47
C LEU A 20 -1.20 35.12 50.53
N VAL A 21 -2.07 36.14 50.42
CA VAL A 21 -3.21 36.12 49.49
C VAL A 21 -2.72 36.23 48.03
N SER A 22 -1.72 37.08 47.76
CA SER A 22 -1.14 37.19 46.42
C SER A 22 -0.36 35.94 46.01
N ALA A 23 0.37 35.29 46.94
CA ALA A 23 1.00 33.99 46.65
C ALA A 23 -0.02 32.89 46.35
N ALA A 24 -1.12 32.80 47.10
CA ALA A 24 -2.19 31.83 46.84
C ALA A 24 -2.88 32.07 45.48
N VAL A 25 -3.16 33.34 45.14
CA VAL A 25 -3.76 33.70 43.84
C VAL A 25 -2.80 33.43 42.69
N VAL A 26 -1.49 33.68 42.86
CA VAL A 26 -0.47 33.35 41.84
C VAL A 26 -0.31 31.84 41.68
N ILE A 27 -0.39 31.04 42.74
CA ILE A 27 -0.33 29.57 42.64
C ILE A 27 -1.60 29.02 41.96
N ILE A 28 -2.77 29.58 42.24
CA ILE A 28 -4.02 29.19 41.58
C ILE A 28 -4.02 29.62 40.10
N LEU A 29 -3.53 30.82 39.78
CA LEU A 29 -3.40 31.28 38.40
C LEU A 29 -2.31 30.52 37.64
N ALA A 30 -1.17 30.22 38.25
CA ALA A 30 -0.10 29.43 37.64
C ALA A 30 -0.53 27.97 37.46
N GLY A 31 -1.24 27.40 38.44
CA GLY A 31 -1.87 26.08 38.33
C GLY A 31 -2.95 26.06 37.24
N GLY A 32 -3.80 27.09 37.17
CA GLY A 32 -4.82 27.27 36.16
C GLY A 32 -4.26 27.44 34.75
N VAL A 33 -3.19 28.23 34.60
CA VAL A 33 -2.44 28.41 33.34
C VAL A 33 -1.67 27.15 32.98
N ALA A 34 -1.10 26.42 33.95
CA ALA A 34 -0.45 25.14 33.70
C ALA A 34 -1.47 24.07 33.27
N THR A 35 -2.66 24.02 33.88
CA THR A 35 -3.75 23.12 33.44
C THR A 35 -4.32 23.54 32.09
N LEU A 36 -4.48 24.84 31.81
CA LEU A 36 -4.93 25.33 30.50
C LEU A 36 -3.86 25.09 29.43
N ALA A 37 -2.58 25.26 29.77
CA ALA A 37 -1.46 24.93 28.89
C ALA A 37 -1.38 23.41 28.69
N MET A 38 -1.61 22.59 29.72
CA MET A 38 -1.62 21.13 29.62
C MET A 38 -2.85 20.61 28.87
N MET A 39 -4.01 21.29 28.95
CA MET A 39 -5.22 21.02 28.16
C MET A 39 -5.15 21.60 26.73
N LYS A 40 -4.34 22.64 26.49
CA LYS A 40 -3.95 23.08 25.12
C LYS A 40 -2.86 22.21 24.52
N ASN A 41 -2.03 21.60 25.37
CA ASN A 41 -0.89 20.76 25.00
C ASN A 41 -1.19 19.26 25.09
N THR A 42 -2.40 18.86 25.51
CA THR A 42 -3.15 17.77 24.87
C THR A 42 -3.52 18.21 23.45
N SER A 43 -2.50 18.61 22.70
CA SER A 43 -2.58 18.76 21.27
C SER A 43 -2.82 17.36 20.77
N HIS A 44 -4.01 17.10 20.25
CA HIS A 44 -4.30 15.89 19.51
C HIS A 44 -3.14 15.69 18.55
N LYS A 45 -2.27 14.71 18.83
CA LYS A 45 -1.09 14.46 17.99
C LYS A 45 -1.64 14.20 16.60
N GLU A 46 -1.33 15.10 15.67
CA GLU A 46 -1.71 14.87 14.28
C GLU A 46 -1.04 13.57 13.81
N PRO A 47 -1.67 12.84 12.89
CA PRO A 47 -1.04 11.68 12.31
C PRO A 47 0.29 12.07 11.65
N ILE A 48 1.25 11.14 11.68
CA ILE A 48 2.53 11.23 11.01
C ILE A 48 2.25 11.18 9.50
N MET A 49 2.17 12.36 8.92
CA MET A 49 2.02 12.53 7.50
C MET A 49 3.41 12.67 6.89
N THR A 50 3.94 11.58 6.33
CA THR A 50 5.11 11.70 5.46
C THR A 50 4.74 12.58 4.27
N LYS A 51 5.24 13.82 4.27
CA LYS A 51 5.04 14.75 3.17
C LYS A 51 5.63 14.12 1.92
N TRP A 52 4.84 14.04 0.86
CA TRP A 52 5.36 13.66 -0.44
C TRP A 52 6.25 14.80 -0.92
N VAL A 53 7.55 14.54 -1.00
CA VAL A 53 8.56 15.48 -1.49
C VAL A 53 9.10 14.88 -2.79
N PRO A 54 8.67 15.38 -3.95
CA PRO A 54 9.22 14.95 -5.23
C PRO A 54 10.63 15.52 -5.41
N HIS A 55 11.60 14.68 -5.80
CA HIS A 55 13.02 15.09 -5.92
C HIS A 55 13.51 15.24 -7.38
N ASN A 56 12.73 14.83 -8.38
CA ASN A 56 13.09 14.91 -9.81
C ASN A 56 11.87 15.22 -10.71
N ASN A 57 12.07 15.30 -12.04
CA ASN A 57 11.01 15.59 -13.02
C ASN A 57 9.89 14.54 -13.01
N LEU A 58 10.24 13.29 -12.68
CA LEU A 58 9.28 12.19 -12.52
C LEU A 58 8.43 12.32 -11.26
N GLN A 59 8.76 13.28 -10.39
CA GLN A 59 8.12 13.51 -9.11
C GLN A 59 8.25 12.31 -8.15
N VAL A 60 9.36 11.56 -8.25
CA VAL A 60 9.64 10.43 -7.36
C VAL A 60 10.75 10.76 -6.37
N ASP A 61 10.75 10.04 -5.24
CA ASP A 61 11.88 9.98 -4.31
C ASP A 61 12.71 8.74 -4.65
N VAL A 62 13.89 8.97 -5.26
CA VAL A 62 14.78 7.90 -5.75
C VAL A 62 15.41 7.06 -4.63
N THR A 63 15.34 7.52 -3.38
CA THR A 63 15.82 6.78 -2.22
C THR A 63 14.76 5.83 -1.67
N ARG A 64 13.49 5.98 -2.07
CA ARG A 64 12.35 5.20 -1.55
C ARG A 64 11.52 4.59 -2.67
N PRO A 65 12.01 3.51 -3.31
CA PRO A 65 11.22 2.81 -4.32
C PRO A 65 9.94 2.19 -3.75
N ASP A 66 8.98 2.00 -4.65
CA ASP A 66 7.72 1.30 -4.37
C ASP A 66 7.95 -0.21 -4.33
N VAL A 67 8.82 -0.70 -5.20
CA VAL A 67 9.22 -2.10 -5.30
C VAL A 67 10.73 -2.20 -5.46
N LEU A 68 11.35 -3.13 -4.75
CA LEU A 68 12.76 -3.48 -4.92
C LEU A 68 12.88 -4.98 -5.16
N ILE A 69 13.54 -5.34 -6.25
CA ILE A 69 13.82 -6.73 -6.61
C ILE A 69 15.33 -6.93 -6.53
N GLU A 70 15.78 -7.89 -5.74
CA GLU A 70 17.18 -8.34 -5.73
C GLU A 70 17.20 -9.76 -6.28
N SER A 71 18.06 -10.02 -7.26
CA SER A 71 18.07 -11.27 -7.97
C SER A 71 19.49 -11.74 -8.21
N ARG A 72 19.74 -13.03 -7.99
CA ARG A 72 20.99 -13.67 -8.45
C ARG A 72 20.99 -13.92 -9.96
N SER A 73 19.81 -14.03 -10.56
CA SER A 73 19.59 -14.19 -12.00
C SER A 73 18.17 -13.74 -12.34
N LEU A 74 18.06 -12.59 -13.01
CA LEU A 74 16.76 -12.03 -13.43
C LEU A 74 16.07 -12.90 -14.45
N SER A 75 16.84 -13.60 -15.29
CA SER A 75 16.31 -14.51 -16.30
C SER A 75 15.52 -15.68 -15.67
N GLN A 76 15.90 -16.08 -14.45
CA GLN A 76 15.25 -17.15 -13.69
C GLN A 76 14.10 -16.67 -12.80
N LEU A 77 13.94 -15.36 -12.59
CA LEU A 77 12.89 -14.85 -11.70
C LEU A 77 11.47 -15.31 -12.10
N PRO A 78 11.04 -15.28 -13.38
CA PRO A 78 9.72 -15.75 -13.77
C PRO A 78 9.49 -17.25 -13.50
N SER A 79 10.49 -18.11 -13.77
CA SER A 79 10.42 -19.55 -13.49
C SER A 79 10.44 -19.82 -11.98
N ASP A 80 11.24 -19.09 -11.22
CA ASP A 80 11.29 -19.17 -9.75
C ASP A 80 9.94 -18.80 -9.12
N ILE A 81 9.23 -17.79 -9.63
CA ILE A 81 7.88 -17.43 -9.17
C ILE A 81 6.91 -18.60 -9.36
N LEU A 82 7.00 -19.34 -10.47
CA LEU A 82 6.18 -20.54 -10.72
C LEU A 82 6.57 -21.76 -9.87
N THR A 83 7.58 -21.67 -9.00
CA THR A 83 7.83 -22.72 -8.00
C THR A 83 6.81 -22.70 -6.86
N LEU A 84 6.05 -21.61 -6.70
CA LEU A 84 4.89 -21.55 -5.80
C LEU A 84 3.76 -22.41 -6.36
N PRO A 85 3.32 -23.48 -5.67
CA PRO A 85 2.34 -24.43 -6.23
C PRO A 85 1.04 -23.77 -6.72
N PHE A 86 0.47 -22.87 -5.91
CA PHE A 86 -0.79 -22.20 -6.27
C PHE A 86 -0.63 -21.29 -7.51
N LEU A 87 0.53 -20.62 -7.68
CA LEU A 87 0.81 -19.82 -8.88
C LEU A 87 1.07 -20.70 -10.09
N LYS A 88 1.80 -21.80 -9.93
CA LYS A 88 2.04 -22.77 -11.01
C LYS A 88 0.74 -23.27 -11.61
N ASN A 89 -0.21 -23.63 -10.76
CA ASN A 89 -1.51 -24.17 -11.17
C ASN A 89 -2.41 -23.10 -11.80
N THR A 90 -2.30 -21.84 -11.38
CA THR A 90 -3.20 -20.75 -11.80
C THR A 90 -2.67 -19.96 -13.00
N LEU A 91 -1.37 -19.62 -13.00
CA LEU A 91 -0.72 -18.76 -13.99
C LEU A 91 -0.08 -19.54 -15.16
N THR A 92 0.21 -20.84 -14.95
CA THR A 92 0.81 -21.79 -15.92
C THR A 92 2.12 -21.30 -16.57
N GLU A 93 2.68 -22.08 -17.49
CA GLU A 93 3.87 -21.68 -18.26
C GLU A 93 3.62 -20.48 -19.18
N ASP A 94 2.35 -20.18 -19.49
CA ASP A 94 1.96 -18.97 -20.26
C ASP A 94 2.45 -17.69 -19.59
N PHE A 95 2.52 -17.67 -18.25
CA PHE A 95 3.07 -16.55 -17.51
C PHE A 95 4.55 -16.32 -17.82
N VAL A 96 5.35 -17.39 -17.79
CA VAL A 96 6.77 -17.32 -18.16
C VAL A 96 6.90 -16.88 -19.61
N PHE A 97 6.10 -17.46 -20.52
CA PHE A 97 6.10 -17.08 -21.92
C PHE A 97 5.74 -15.61 -22.14
N TYR A 98 4.76 -15.08 -21.41
CA TYR A 98 4.35 -13.67 -21.49
C TYR A 98 5.49 -12.71 -21.13
N TYR A 99 6.22 -13.00 -20.04
CA TYR A 99 7.37 -12.17 -19.65
C TYR A 99 8.58 -12.39 -20.55
N GLN A 100 8.78 -13.61 -21.06
CA GLN A 100 9.85 -13.90 -22.01
C GLN A 100 9.64 -13.19 -23.36
N ASN A 101 8.39 -13.07 -23.80
CA ASN A 101 8.00 -12.41 -25.04
C ASN A 101 7.41 -11.02 -24.82
N ASN A 102 7.73 -10.39 -23.68
CA ASN A 102 7.29 -9.04 -23.42
C ASN A 102 7.85 -8.10 -24.49
N ALA A 103 6.99 -7.20 -25.00
CA ALA A 103 7.35 -6.28 -26.08
C ALA A 103 8.62 -5.48 -25.78
N ASP A 104 8.89 -5.10 -24.53
CA ASP A 104 10.08 -4.34 -24.18
C ASP A 104 11.36 -5.18 -24.25
N ARG A 105 11.32 -6.42 -23.76
CA ARG A 105 12.43 -7.36 -23.89
C ARG A 105 12.72 -7.65 -25.36
N LEU A 106 11.67 -7.96 -26.14
CA LEU A 106 11.80 -8.21 -27.58
C LEU A 106 12.28 -6.97 -28.34
N GLY A 107 11.82 -5.79 -27.95
CA GLY A 107 12.24 -4.52 -28.53
C GLY A 107 13.72 -4.23 -28.30
N ILE A 108 14.19 -4.40 -27.07
CA ILE A 108 15.62 -4.26 -26.72
C ILE A 108 16.45 -5.30 -27.48
N ALA A 109 15.98 -6.56 -27.53
CA ALA A 109 16.66 -7.62 -28.25
C ALA A 109 16.75 -7.38 -29.75
N GLY A 110 15.65 -6.98 -30.39
CA GLY A 110 15.64 -6.63 -31.81
C GLY A 110 16.53 -5.44 -32.12
N SER A 111 16.53 -4.40 -31.27
CA SER A 111 17.43 -3.25 -31.42
C SER A 111 18.90 -3.65 -31.33
N LEU A 112 19.28 -4.47 -30.34
CA LEU A 112 20.66 -4.93 -30.21
C LEU A 112 21.09 -5.85 -31.36
N GLN A 113 20.23 -6.76 -31.81
CA GLN A 113 20.51 -7.61 -32.97
C GLN A 113 20.72 -6.79 -34.24
N ARG A 114 19.91 -5.75 -34.47
CA ARG A 114 20.09 -4.82 -35.59
C ARG A 114 21.46 -4.15 -35.52
N ILE A 115 21.81 -3.59 -34.35
CA ILE A 115 23.08 -2.91 -34.12
C ILE A 115 24.27 -3.85 -34.37
N ILE A 116 24.21 -5.08 -33.85
CA ILE A 116 25.26 -6.10 -34.04
C ILE A 116 25.46 -6.41 -35.52
N PHE A 117 24.38 -6.57 -36.27
CA PHE A 117 24.42 -6.87 -37.70
C PHE A 117 24.94 -5.68 -38.54
N GLU A 118 24.38 -4.48 -38.33
CA GLU A 118 24.74 -3.28 -39.11
C GLU A 118 26.18 -2.84 -38.90
N HIS A 119 26.70 -3.02 -37.68
CA HIS A 119 28.07 -2.64 -37.32
C HIS A 119 29.06 -3.83 -37.28
N GLN A 120 28.65 -5.00 -37.78
CA GLN A 120 29.48 -6.22 -37.89
C GLN A 120 30.19 -6.60 -36.59
N LEU A 121 29.48 -6.49 -35.46
CA LEU A 121 30.05 -6.77 -34.15
C LEU A 121 30.16 -8.29 -33.91
N THR A 122 31.24 -8.72 -33.26
CA THR A 122 31.45 -10.12 -32.86
C THR A 122 30.77 -10.45 -31.52
N LEU A 123 29.49 -10.07 -31.39
CA LEU A 123 28.69 -10.32 -30.20
C LEU A 123 27.84 -11.57 -30.37
N LYS A 124 27.69 -12.35 -29.29
CA LYS A 124 26.83 -13.54 -29.29
C LYS A 124 25.36 -13.13 -29.30
N ASP A 125 24.54 -13.90 -29.99
CA ASP A 125 23.07 -13.78 -29.94
C ASP A 125 22.50 -13.97 -28.52
N SER A 126 23.24 -14.67 -27.65
CA SER A 126 22.90 -14.93 -26.25
C SER A 126 23.19 -13.77 -25.30
N LEU A 127 23.81 -12.67 -25.75
CA LEU A 127 24.32 -11.59 -24.88
C LEU A 127 23.29 -11.07 -23.87
N ILE A 128 22.05 -10.85 -24.31
CA ILE A 128 20.99 -10.33 -23.43
C ILE A 128 20.61 -11.36 -22.37
N ASN A 129 20.56 -12.64 -22.73
CA ASN A 129 20.28 -13.70 -21.78
C ASN A 129 21.44 -13.85 -20.79
N GLU A 130 22.70 -13.79 -21.26
CA GLU A 130 23.90 -13.83 -20.40
C GLU A 130 23.94 -12.65 -19.43
N LEU A 131 23.54 -11.45 -19.87
CA LEU A 131 23.45 -10.25 -19.04
C LEU A 131 22.31 -10.35 -18.01
N LEU A 132 21.12 -10.82 -18.40
CA LEU A 132 19.99 -11.01 -17.49
C LEU A 132 20.18 -12.19 -16.54
N ASP A 133 21.10 -13.10 -16.81
CA ASP A 133 21.48 -14.18 -15.90
C ASP A 133 22.43 -13.71 -14.79
N GLN A 134 22.98 -12.50 -14.91
CA GLN A 134 23.84 -11.92 -13.87
C GLN A 134 23.04 -11.45 -12.64
N PRO A 135 23.71 -11.32 -11.48
CA PRO A 135 23.13 -10.67 -10.32
C PRO A 135 22.70 -9.24 -10.63
N ALA A 136 21.51 -8.86 -10.16
CA ALA A 136 20.96 -7.54 -10.41
C ALA A 136 20.04 -7.08 -9.28
N GLN A 137 19.92 -5.76 -9.16
CA GLN A 137 18.90 -5.11 -8.34
C GLN A 137 18.04 -4.19 -9.22
N ILE A 138 16.72 -4.19 -9.00
CA ILE A 138 15.77 -3.36 -9.72
C ILE A 138 14.90 -2.61 -8.72
N ALA A 139 15.04 -1.29 -8.69
CA ALA A 139 14.14 -0.41 -7.98
C ALA A 139 13.09 0.14 -8.94
N LEU A 140 11.81 0.07 -8.56
CA LEU A 140 10.68 0.53 -9.37
C LEU A 140 9.83 1.56 -8.63
N TRP A 141 9.33 2.52 -9.38
CA TRP A 141 8.40 3.55 -8.92
C TRP A 141 7.19 3.61 -9.85
N ARG A 142 6.05 3.94 -9.26
CA ARG A 142 4.83 4.18 -10.01
C ARG A 142 4.89 5.53 -10.75
N ASP A 143 4.26 5.59 -11.91
CA ASP A 143 3.97 6.83 -12.60
C ASP A 143 2.71 7.51 -12.03
N GLY A 144 2.33 8.66 -12.60
CA GLY A 144 1.11 9.37 -12.22
C GLY A 144 -0.20 8.58 -12.43
N LYS A 145 -0.16 7.41 -13.09
CA LYS A 145 -1.28 6.49 -13.28
C LYS A 145 -1.23 5.29 -12.33
N GLY A 146 -0.22 5.21 -11.45
CA GLY A 146 -0.03 4.12 -10.50
C GLY A 146 0.67 2.89 -11.07
N LYS A 147 1.16 2.92 -12.32
CA LYS A 147 1.89 1.78 -12.93
C LYS A 147 3.38 1.88 -12.68
N LEU A 148 4.03 0.76 -12.35
CA LEU A 148 5.49 0.68 -12.17
C LEU A 148 6.23 0.83 -13.50
N ASN A 149 6.35 2.07 -13.98
CA ASN A 149 6.94 2.40 -15.28
C ASN A 149 8.31 3.08 -15.18
N HIS A 150 8.67 3.56 -13.98
CA HIS A 150 9.96 4.17 -13.74
C HIS A 150 10.85 3.17 -13.01
N PHE A 151 12.04 2.91 -13.52
CA PHE A 151 12.97 1.98 -12.86
C PHE A 151 14.43 2.42 -12.98
N ILE A 152 15.20 2.03 -11.98
CA ILE A 152 16.66 2.02 -11.98
C ILE A 152 17.07 0.57 -11.73
N MET A 153 17.92 0.04 -12.59
CA MET A 153 18.44 -1.32 -12.51
C MET A 153 19.96 -1.27 -12.44
N VAL A 154 20.57 -2.04 -11.54
CA VAL A 154 22.00 -2.31 -11.58
C VAL A 154 22.22 -3.78 -11.89
N ILE A 155 23.10 -4.08 -12.84
CA ILE A 155 23.52 -5.44 -13.18
C ILE A 155 25.02 -5.55 -12.94
N HIS A 156 25.43 -6.56 -12.18
CA HIS A 156 26.83 -6.88 -11.94
C HIS A 156 27.32 -7.84 -13.02
N ARG A 157 28.11 -7.35 -13.99
CA ARG A 157 28.45 -8.07 -15.22
C ARG A 157 29.37 -9.27 -15.03
N GLY A 158 29.98 -9.47 -13.87
CA GLY A 158 30.74 -10.68 -13.56
C GLY A 158 31.87 -10.98 -14.56
N GLY A 159 32.52 -9.94 -15.12
CA GLY A 159 33.54 -10.08 -16.17
C GLY A 159 33.02 -9.99 -17.61
N LEU A 160 31.70 -9.87 -17.84
CA LEU A 160 31.12 -9.58 -19.16
C LEU A 160 31.38 -8.14 -19.64
N ALA A 161 32.10 -7.31 -18.87
CA ALA A 161 32.40 -5.93 -19.23
C ALA A 161 33.06 -5.80 -20.62
N LYS A 162 34.01 -6.68 -20.93
CA LYS A 162 34.70 -6.74 -22.25
C LYS A 162 33.74 -7.12 -23.38
N MET A 163 32.68 -7.87 -23.10
CA MET A 163 31.71 -8.25 -24.12
C MET A 163 30.81 -7.08 -24.52
N LEU A 164 30.75 -5.99 -23.76
CA LEU A 164 29.97 -4.80 -24.11
C LEU A 164 30.83 -3.67 -24.70
N GLU A 165 32.17 -3.80 -24.65
CA GLU A 165 33.11 -2.81 -25.17
C GLU A 165 32.90 -2.47 -26.67
N PRO A 166 32.63 -3.44 -27.57
CA PRO A 166 32.37 -3.13 -28.97
C PRO A 166 31.16 -2.21 -29.18
N LEU A 167 30.15 -2.28 -28.30
CA LEU A 167 28.97 -1.42 -28.40
C LEU A 167 29.32 0.05 -28.16
N ALA A 168 30.34 0.35 -27.35
CA ALA A 168 30.74 1.73 -27.07
C ALA A 168 31.29 2.46 -28.31
N HIS A 169 31.87 1.73 -29.27
CA HIS A 169 32.39 2.30 -30.52
C HIS A 169 31.29 2.65 -31.53
N VAL A 170 30.14 1.98 -31.46
CA VAL A 170 29.02 2.12 -32.40
C VAL A 170 28.19 3.39 -32.16
N VAL A 171 28.26 3.91 -30.94
CA VAL A 171 27.45 5.03 -30.42
C VAL A 171 27.53 6.31 -31.27
N VAL A 172 28.56 6.46 -32.09
CA VAL A 172 28.78 7.65 -32.95
C VAL A 172 27.88 7.62 -34.19
N ASP A 173 27.61 6.44 -34.75
CA ASP A 173 27.02 6.29 -36.08
C ASP A 173 25.65 5.56 -36.09
N ASP A 174 25.14 5.14 -34.94
CA ASP A 174 23.86 4.43 -34.84
C ASP A 174 22.66 5.32 -34.44
N SER A 175 21.49 5.03 -35.02
CA SER A 175 20.25 5.78 -34.80
C SER A 175 19.49 5.41 -33.52
N GLN A 176 19.74 4.21 -32.99
CA GLN A 176 19.11 3.67 -31.78
C GLN A 176 20.03 3.73 -30.57
N LEU A 177 21.32 3.45 -30.74
CA LEU A 177 22.33 3.57 -29.69
C LEU A 177 23.17 4.84 -29.92
N SER A 178 22.99 5.83 -29.04
CA SER A 178 23.69 7.11 -29.13
C SER A 178 24.23 7.54 -27.77
N LYS A 179 25.12 8.53 -27.75
CA LYS A 179 25.40 9.24 -26.49
C LYS A 179 24.13 9.95 -26.06
N ALA A 180 23.91 10.03 -24.76
CA ALA A 180 22.82 10.81 -24.20
C ALA A 180 23.09 12.32 -24.39
N SER A 181 22.09 13.15 -24.12
CA SER A 181 22.26 14.59 -24.01
C SER A 181 21.69 15.01 -22.66
N PRO A 182 22.52 15.43 -21.69
CA PRO A 182 23.99 15.53 -21.72
C PRO A 182 24.76 14.21 -21.98
N GLU A 183 25.94 14.29 -22.61
CA GLU A 183 26.77 13.11 -22.97
C GLU A 183 27.41 12.42 -21.76
N THR A 184 27.60 13.15 -20.67
CA THR A 184 28.24 12.65 -19.45
C THR A 184 27.41 12.97 -18.22
N ILE A 185 27.53 12.12 -17.21
CA ILE A 185 27.07 12.39 -15.85
C ILE A 185 28.28 12.74 -14.97
N ARG A 186 28.17 13.81 -14.18
CA ARG A 186 29.26 14.21 -13.29
C ARG A 186 29.08 13.55 -11.93
N ILE A 187 29.97 12.64 -11.59
CA ILE A 187 29.95 11.90 -10.33
C ILE A 187 31.16 12.34 -9.50
N GLY A 188 30.92 13.24 -8.55
CA GLY A 188 32.01 13.92 -7.82
C GLY A 188 32.88 14.73 -8.79
N ASP A 189 34.15 14.37 -8.88
CA ASP A 189 35.11 14.98 -9.81
C ASP A 189 35.29 14.21 -11.12
N ARG A 190 34.56 13.11 -11.32
CA ARG A 190 34.62 12.27 -12.52
C ARG A 190 33.48 12.59 -13.47
N GLU A 191 33.73 12.42 -14.76
CA GLU A 191 32.69 12.41 -15.80
C GLU A 191 32.55 10.99 -16.36
N LEU A 192 31.37 10.40 -16.19
CA LEU A 192 31.05 9.09 -16.75
C LEU A 192 30.27 9.27 -18.06
N PRO A 193 30.64 8.56 -19.14
CA PRO A 193 29.83 8.51 -20.35
C PRO A 193 28.43 7.98 -20.08
N LEU A 194 27.43 8.67 -20.63
CA LEU A 194 26.02 8.27 -20.56
C LEU A 194 25.55 7.88 -21.96
N TYR A 195 25.01 6.67 -22.08
CA TYR A 195 24.51 6.12 -23.33
C TYR A 195 22.99 6.03 -23.30
N LYS A 196 22.39 6.13 -24.49
CA LYS A 196 20.96 6.03 -24.71
C LYS A 196 20.66 4.98 -25.77
N LEU A 197 19.82 4.01 -25.43
CA LEU A 197 19.23 3.05 -26.36
C LEU A 197 17.76 3.39 -26.61
N ARG A 198 17.39 3.57 -27.88
CA ARG A 198 16.01 3.72 -28.33
C ARG A 198 15.47 2.39 -28.83
N TYR A 199 14.32 1.97 -28.32
CA TYR A 199 13.66 0.72 -28.70
C TYR A 199 12.14 0.93 -28.81
N ASN A 200 11.43 0.00 -29.46
CA ASN A 200 9.97 0.08 -29.66
C ASN A 200 9.50 1.46 -30.18
N GLY A 201 10.28 2.08 -31.07
CA GLY A 201 10.01 3.37 -31.71
C GLY A 201 10.29 4.60 -30.84
N GLN A 202 9.68 4.67 -29.64
CA GLN A 202 9.68 5.87 -28.80
C GLN A 202 10.29 5.65 -27.41
N LYS A 203 10.50 4.40 -26.97
CA LYS A 203 11.03 4.14 -25.63
C LYS A 203 12.55 4.37 -25.61
N THR A 204 13.03 4.83 -24.47
CA THR A 204 14.45 5.07 -24.20
C THR A 204 14.88 4.26 -22.98
N LEU A 205 16.14 3.84 -23.00
CA LEU A 205 16.84 3.25 -21.88
C LEU A 205 18.19 3.94 -21.79
N LEU A 206 18.47 4.57 -20.67
CA LEU A 206 19.77 5.13 -20.40
C LEU A 206 20.63 4.11 -19.68
N PHE A 207 21.92 4.14 -19.92
CA PHE A 207 22.85 3.35 -19.13
C PHE A 207 24.22 4.01 -19.01
N ALA A 208 24.83 3.81 -17.85
CA ALA A 208 26.21 4.14 -17.55
C ALA A 208 26.88 2.90 -16.95
N SER A 209 28.19 2.74 -17.18
CA SER A 209 28.92 1.58 -16.66
C SER A 209 30.27 1.98 -16.11
N GLU A 210 30.66 1.36 -15.00
CA GLU A 210 31.98 1.51 -14.36
C GLU A 210 32.40 0.17 -13.75
N GLY A 211 33.64 -0.25 -13.98
CA GLY A 211 34.12 -1.55 -13.51
C GLY A 211 33.28 -2.71 -14.05
N ASP A 212 32.73 -3.55 -13.19
CA ASP A 212 31.79 -4.62 -13.57
C ASP A 212 30.32 -4.20 -13.50
N ASN A 213 30.01 -2.99 -13.03
CA ASN A 213 28.63 -2.58 -12.82
C ASN A 213 28.08 -1.77 -14.01
N ILE A 214 26.85 -2.07 -14.41
CA ILE A 214 26.06 -1.26 -15.34
C ILE A 214 24.78 -0.82 -14.64
N VAL A 215 24.54 0.49 -14.62
CA VAL A 215 23.29 1.08 -14.14
C VAL A 215 22.46 1.46 -15.36
N LEU A 216 21.21 0.98 -15.39
CA LEU A 216 20.21 1.29 -16.40
C LEU A 216 19.10 2.12 -15.78
N LEU A 217 18.63 3.15 -16.49
CA LEU A 217 17.53 4.01 -16.07
C LEU A 217 16.48 4.05 -17.18
N SER A 218 15.21 3.98 -16.80
CA SER A 218 14.10 3.97 -17.76
C SER A 218 13.85 5.32 -18.46
N SER A 219 14.51 6.41 -18.01
CA SER A 219 14.40 7.76 -18.56
C SER A 219 15.51 8.69 -18.06
N ASP A 220 15.84 9.70 -18.86
CA ASP A 220 16.67 10.88 -18.51
C ASP A 220 16.10 11.74 -17.41
N ASP A 221 14.79 11.77 -17.25
CA ASP A 221 14.10 12.54 -16.21
C ASP A 221 14.46 12.12 -14.77
N PHE A 222 15.11 10.96 -14.61
CA PHE A 222 15.76 10.59 -13.35
C PHE A 222 16.98 11.45 -13.04
N LEU A 223 17.83 11.69 -14.04
CA LEU A 223 19.15 12.30 -13.89
C LEU A 223 19.13 13.80 -14.12
N PHE A 224 18.19 14.33 -14.89
CA PHE A 224 18.20 15.71 -15.34
C PHE A 224 16.88 16.41 -15.09
N ASN A 225 16.93 17.59 -14.48
CA ASN A 225 15.86 18.57 -14.47
C ASN A 225 16.23 19.69 -15.45
N ALA A 226 15.60 19.68 -16.62
CA ALA A 226 16.07 20.41 -17.80
C ALA A 226 17.55 20.09 -18.10
N GLN A 227 18.47 21.06 -17.98
CA GLN A 227 19.91 20.84 -18.20
C GLN A 227 20.69 20.59 -16.90
N GLN A 228 20.05 20.66 -15.73
CA GLN A 228 20.71 20.53 -14.44
C GLN A 228 20.63 19.08 -13.93
N GLN A 229 21.74 18.54 -13.45
CA GLN A 229 21.77 17.20 -12.87
C GLN A 229 21.04 17.15 -11.52
N ALA A 230 20.21 16.13 -11.34
CA ALA A 230 19.58 15.80 -10.06
C ALA A 230 20.65 15.21 -9.12
N ALA A 231 21.02 15.96 -8.09
CA ALA A 231 22.10 15.61 -7.17
C ALA A 231 21.84 14.26 -6.47
N ASP A 232 20.62 14.05 -5.98
CA ASP A 232 20.24 12.84 -5.25
C ASP A 232 20.34 11.58 -6.12
N THR A 233 19.81 11.64 -7.36
CA THR A 233 19.92 10.53 -8.30
C THR A 233 21.37 10.28 -8.71
N THR A 234 22.16 11.34 -8.90
CA THR A 234 23.56 11.19 -9.30
C THR A 234 24.40 10.55 -8.18
N ALA A 235 24.13 10.91 -6.93
CA ALA A 235 24.72 10.26 -5.75
C ALA A 235 24.28 8.79 -5.65
N LEU A 236 22.99 8.50 -5.89
CA LEU A 236 22.46 7.14 -5.93
C LEU A 236 23.16 6.29 -7.01
N VAL A 237 23.32 6.81 -8.23
CA VAL A 237 24.03 6.11 -9.32
C VAL A 237 25.47 5.82 -8.94
N ASN A 238 26.15 6.77 -8.30
CA ASN A 238 27.50 6.55 -7.78
C ASN A 238 27.53 5.39 -6.78
N ASP A 239 26.62 5.37 -5.82
CA ASP A 239 26.54 4.33 -4.81
C ASP A 239 26.29 2.95 -5.43
N LEU A 240 25.37 2.86 -6.40
CA LEU A 240 25.07 1.63 -7.13
C LEU A 240 26.26 1.12 -7.95
N LEU A 241 27.01 2.01 -8.60
CA LEU A 241 28.21 1.63 -9.37
C LEU A 241 29.35 1.10 -8.47
N HIS A 242 29.37 1.46 -7.19
CA HIS A 242 30.35 1.02 -6.20
C HIS A 242 29.79 -0.03 -5.24
N GLU A 243 28.76 -0.78 -5.67
CA GLU A 243 28.17 -1.91 -4.93
C GLU A 243 27.65 -1.57 -3.54
N ARG A 244 27.29 -0.30 -3.31
CA ARG A 244 26.56 0.08 -2.09
C ARG A 244 25.08 -0.29 -2.25
N HIS A 245 24.40 -0.41 -1.13
CA HIS A 245 22.98 -0.77 -1.06
C HIS A 245 22.15 0.41 -0.53
N PRO A 246 21.98 1.47 -1.33
CA PRO A 246 21.36 2.72 -0.88
C PRO A 246 19.88 2.58 -0.51
N TRP A 247 19.23 1.48 -0.89
CA TRP A 247 17.82 1.23 -0.58
C TRP A 247 17.60 0.37 0.67
N ASP A 248 18.64 -0.21 1.27
CA ASP A 248 18.53 -1.08 2.44
C ASP A 248 17.83 -0.38 3.61
N GLU A 249 18.25 0.86 3.90
CA GLU A 249 17.66 1.67 4.96
C GLU A 249 16.16 1.93 4.71
N SER A 250 15.77 2.14 3.45
CA SER A 250 14.39 2.43 3.06
C SER A 250 13.41 1.25 3.27
N PHE A 251 13.94 0.04 3.44
CA PHE A 251 13.21 -1.21 3.70
C PHE A 251 13.61 -1.85 5.03
N ALA A 252 14.22 -1.10 5.95
CA ALA A 252 14.65 -1.60 7.25
C ALA A 252 15.50 -2.88 7.15
N MET A 253 16.35 -2.98 6.13
CA MET A 253 17.26 -4.10 5.93
C MET A 253 18.51 -3.88 6.79
N ALA A 254 18.77 -4.81 7.70
CA ALA A 254 20.05 -4.89 8.38
C ALA A 254 21.09 -5.51 7.43
N GLN A 255 22.30 -4.94 7.36
CA GLN A 255 23.35 -5.28 6.38
C GLN A 255 23.95 -6.69 6.52
N ASP A 256 23.50 -7.54 7.44
CA ASP A 256 24.08 -8.87 7.69
C ASP A 256 23.09 -9.99 7.46
N ILE A 257 22.91 -10.38 6.19
CA ILE A 257 22.36 -11.69 5.85
C ILE A 257 23.51 -12.56 5.38
N ALA A 258 23.95 -13.48 6.24
CA ALA A 258 25.05 -14.41 5.97
C ALA A 258 24.87 -15.26 4.70
N SER A 259 23.65 -15.31 4.14
CA SER A 259 23.37 -15.93 2.83
C SER A 259 22.21 -15.20 2.15
N PRO A 260 22.48 -14.29 1.19
CA PRO A 260 21.41 -13.58 0.48
C PRO A 260 20.54 -14.57 -0.30
N PRO A 261 19.23 -14.32 -0.46
CA PRO A 261 18.35 -15.23 -1.18
C PRO A 261 18.69 -15.33 -2.67
N GLN A 262 18.12 -16.32 -3.35
CA GLN A 262 18.19 -16.44 -4.81
C GLN A 262 17.41 -15.30 -5.48
N GLN A 263 16.23 -15.01 -4.93
CA GLN A 263 15.36 -13.92 -5.34
C GLN A 263 14.82 -13.24 -4.08
N ARG A 264 14.75 -11.91 -4.08
CA ARG A 264 14.03 -11.12 -3.09
C ARG A 264 13.14 -10.12 -3.80
N ILE A 265 11.89 -10.02 -3.38
CA ILE A 265 10.94 -9.02 -3.84
C ILE A 265 10.42 -8.28 -2.61
N MET A 266 10.65 -6.98 -2.54
CA MET A 266 10.16 -6.09 -1.49
C MET A 266 9.15 -5.10 -2.07
N LEU A 267 8.02 -4.94 -1.40
CA LEU A 267 6.87 -4.15 -1.84
C LEU A 267 6.48 -3.20 -0.71
N ARG A 268 6.47 -1.90 -0.96
CA ARG A 268 6.08 -0.91 0.05
C ARG A 268 4.57 -0.87 0.26
N SER A 269 4.13 -0.59 1.48
CA SER A 269 2.71 -0.43 1.80
C SER A 269 2.05 0.68 1.00
N SER A 270 2.79 1.75 0.65
CA SER A 270 2.30 2.79 -0.25
C SER A 270 1.80 2.23 -1.58
N TYR A 271 2.42 1.16 -2.10
CA TYR A 271 2.05 0.52 -3.36
C TYR A 271 0.90 -0.46 -3.16
N LEU A 272 1.00 -1.29 -2.12
CA LEU A 272 0.00 -2.32 -1.81
C LEU A 272 -1.35 -1.75 -1.35
N ALA A 273 -1.34 -0.70 -0.54
CA ALA A 273 -2.54 -0.12 0.04
C ALA A 273 -3.25 0.88 -0.89
N MET A 274 -2.72 1.13 -2.10
CA MET A 274 -3.36 1.99 -3.12
C MET A 274 -3.83 3.37 -2.60
N GLY A 275 -3.06 4.00 -1.70
CA GLY A 275 -3.39 5.30 -1.10
C GLY A 275 -3.99 5.23 0.31
N TYR A 276 -4.42 4.05 0.77
CA TYR A 276 -4.99 3.84 2.10
C TYR A 276 -3.95 3.55 3.20
N GLN A 277 -2.65 3.56 2.90
CA GLN A 277 -1.58 3.27 3.86
C GLN A 277 -1.61 4.17 5.10
N ARG A 278 -2.16 5.38 4.97
CA ARG A 278 -2.35 6.34 6.07
C ARG A 278 -3.26 5.81 7.18
N PHE A 279 -4.21 4.93 6.86
CA PHE A 279 -5.06 4.30 7.86
C PHE A 279 -4.37 3.13 8.56
N ILE A 280 -3.29 2.59 7.99
CA ILE A 280 -2.57 1.43 8.51
C ILE A 280 -1.07 1.71 8.62
N PRO A 281 -0.66 2.79 9.30
CA PRO A 281 0.73 3.26 9.28
C PRO A 281 1.68 2.28 9.97
N ALA A 282 1.17 1.36 10.79
CA ALA A 282 1.92 0.24 11.34
C ALA A 282 2.50 -0.71 10.28
N PHE A 283 1.90 -0.80 9.09
CA PHE A 283 2.34 -1.67 8.00
C PHE A 283 3.22 -0.89 7.01
N ALA A 284 4.49 -1.29 6.89
CA ALA A 284 5.47 -0.61 6.05
C ALA A 284 5.71 -1.30 4.68
N GLY A 285 5.58 -2.63 4.62
CA GLY A 285 5.87 -3.37 3.40
C GLY A 285 5.80 -4.90 3.53
N LEU A 286 5.88 -5.58 2.38
CA LEU A 286 5.90 -7.04 2.25
C LEU A 286 7.23 -7.45 1.59
N ARG A 287 7.84 -8.53 2.07
CA ARG A 287 9.04 -9.12 1.46
C ARG A 287 8.80 -10.59 1.14
N LEU A 288 9.28 -11.03 -0.02
CA LEU A 288 9.27 -12.41 -0.47
C LEU A 288 10.70 -12.84 -0.78
N ASP A 289 11.22 -13.83 -0.08
CA ASP A 289 12.57 -14.37 -0.29
C ASP A 289 12.48 -15.81 -0.82
N LYS A 290 13.17 -16.10 -1.93
CA LYS A 290 13.35 -17.45 -2.47
C LYS A 290 14.70 -18.00 -2.04
N ASN A 291 14.69 -19.10 -1.31
CA ASN A 291 15.87 -19.88 -0.96
C ASN A 291 15.80 -21.29 -1.56
N PRO A 292 16.86 -22.12 -1.44
CA PRO A 292 16.80 -23.51 -1.89
C PRO A 292 15.62 -24.31 -1.31
N GLN A 293 15.17 -23.98 -0.10
CA GLN A 293 14.04 -24.62 0.58
C GLN A 293 12.66 -24.13 0.11
N GLY A 294 12.60 -23.10 -0.74
CA GLY A 294 11.36 -22.51 -1.23
C GLY A 294 11.21 -21.02 -0.89
N TRP A 295 10.00 -20.51 -1.11
CA TRP A 295 9.63 -19.12 -0.84
C TRP A 295 9.26 -18.91 0.63
N ARG A 296 9.63 -17.76 1.18
CA ARG A 296 9.22 -17.27 2.49
C ARG A 296 8.74 -15.83 2.37
N SER A 297 7.74 -15.47 3.15
CA SER A 297 7.18 -14.12 3.17
C SER A 297 7.35 -13.47 4.53
N TYR A 298 7.52 -12.16 4.53
CA TYR A 298 7.71 -11.35 5.72
C TYR A 298 6.88 -10.07 5.62
N LEU A 299 6.44 -9.58 6.77
CA LEU A 299 5.76 -8.30 6.91
C LEU A 299 6.72 -7.31 7.58
N GLU A 300 6.83 -6.10 7.04
CA GLU A 300 7.55 -5.01 7.69
C GLU A 300 6.56 -4.24 8.58
N LEU A 301 6.92 -4.11 9.85
CA LEU A 301 6.23 -3.25 10.79
C LEU A 301 7.05 -1.99 11.03
N ASN A 302 6.38 -0.85 11.08
CA ASN A 302 6.98 0.38 11.59
C ASN A 302 7.25 0.26 13.10
N ASP A 303 8.04 1.20 13.61
CA ASP A 303 8.26 1.34 15.05
C ASP A 303 6.96 1.73 15.79
N ARG A 304 7.04 1.71 17.11
CA ARG A 304 5.90 2.00 18.00
C ARG A 304 5.27 3.37 17.75
N ASP A 305 6.09 4.40 17.50
CA ASP A 305 5.61 5.75 17.26
C ASP A 305 4.96 5.88 15.86
N GLY A 306 5.61 5.32 14.83
CA GLY A 306 5.10 5.24 13.47
C GLY A 306 3.85 4.37 13.32
N SER A 307 3.55 3.52 14.30
CA SER A 307 2.35 2.69 14.32
C SER A 307 1.09 3.40 14.84
N GLU A 308 1.19 4.65 15.31
CA GLU A 308 0.06 5.50 15.73
C GLU A 308 -0.96 4.82 16.65
N GLU A 309 -0.47 4.10 17.67
CA GLU A 309 -1.28 3.40 18.67
C GLU A 309 -2.21 2.31 18.09
N ALA A 310 -1.87 1.80 16.90
CA ALA A 310 -2.52 0.61 16.36
C ALA A 310 -2.29 -0.62 17.25
N SER A 311 -3.09 -1.67 17.02
CA SER A 311 -2.98 -2.94 17.74
C SER A 311 -2.84 -4.11 16.76
N LEU A 312 -2.15 -5.17 17.20
CA LEU A 312 -2.02 -6.45 16.50
C LEU A 312 -2.92 -7.55 17.11
N ASP A 313 -3.80 -7.19 18.05
CA ASP A 313 -4.82 -8.11 18.56
C ASP A 313 -6.08 -8.05 17.69
N PHE A 314 -6.15 -8.94 16.71
CA PHE A 314 -7.26 -9.02 15.77
C PHE A 314 -8.42 -9.91 16.26
N THR A 315 -8.36 -10.43 17.49
CA THR A 315 -9.37 -11.36 18.01
C THR A 315 -10.80 -10.84 17.90
N PRO A 316 -11.11 -9.59 18.31
CA PRO A 316 -12.48 -9.10 18.25
C PRO A 316 -12.97 -8.87 16.81
N VAL A 317 -12.06 -8.59 15.88
CA VAL A 317 -12.37 -8.48 14.45
C VAL A 317 -12.82 -9.84 13.91
N TRP A 318 -12.07 -10.91 14.20
CA TRP A 318 -12.39 -12.25 13.73
C TRP A 318 -13.65 -12.85 14.36
N GLN A 319 -13.98 -12.44 15.59
CA GLN A 319 -15.24 -12.81 16.27
C GLN A 319 -16.47 -12.12 15.68
N ALA A 320 -16.30 -10.92 15.10
CA ALA A 320 -17.38 -10.16 14.49
C ALA A 320 -17.64 -10.52 13.02
N MET A 321 -16.60 -10.95 12.30
CA MET A 321 -16.70 -11.29 10.89
C MET A 321 -17.45 -12.62 10.69
N PRO A 322 -18.52 -12.67 9.88
CA PRO A 322 -19.18 -13.91 9.50
C PRO A 322 -18.23 -14.88 8.82
N SER A 323 -18.35 -16.16 9.14
CA SER A 323 -17.74 -17.19 8.29
C SER A 323 -18.34 -17.14 6.88
N GLY A 324 -17.68 -17.76 5.91
CA GLY A 324 -18.18 -17.76 4.54
C GLY A 324 -17.39 -16.86 3.58
N ALA A 325 -16.47 -16.03 4.07
CA ALA A 325 -15.69 -15.12 3.23
C ALA A 325 -14.81 -15.84 2.20
N GLY A 326 -14.51 -15.14 1.09
CA GLY A 326 -13.47 -15.50 0.12
C GLY A 326 -12.11 -14.91 0.46
N LEU A 327 -12.08 -13.69 0.99
CA LEU A 327 -10.86 -13.02 1.42
C LEU A 327 -11.20 -12.16 2.64
N CYS A 328 -10.37 -12.21 3.67
CA CYS A 328 -10.47 -11.31 4.82
C CYS A 328 -9.09 -10.84 5.23
N VAL A 329 -8.96 -9.54 5.49
CA VAL A 329 -7.73 -8.93 6.02
C VAL A 329 -8.06 -8.29 7.36
N ALA A 330 -7.27 -8.59 8.39
CA ALA A 330 -7.27 -7.84 9.64
C ALA A 330 -6.09 -6.85 9.63
N LEU A 331 -6.38 -5.61 10.01
CA LEU A 331 -5.52 -4.46 9.78
C LEU A 331 -5.26 -3.70 11.09
N PRO A 332 -4.00 -3.34 11.38
CA PRO A 332 -3.65 -2.44 12.47
C PRO A 332 -4.03 -1.00 12.08
N LEU A 333 -5.19 -0.54 12.52
CA LEU A 333 -5.74 0.77 12.17
C LEU A 333 -5.10 1.88 13.03
N SER A 334 -4.74 3.01 12.43
CA SER A 334 -4.35 4.22 13.18
C SER A 334 -5.49 4.70 14.06
N ARG A 335 -5.20 5.04 15.31
CA ARG A 335 -6.17 5.71 16.20
C ARG A 335 -6.29 7.22 15.95
N ARG A 336 -5.35 7.81 15.19
CA ARG A 336 -5.27 9.25 14.93
C ARG A 336 -5.88 9.64 13.58
N MET A 337 -5.77 8.76 12.59
CA MET A 337 -6.20 9.02 11.22
C MET A 337 -7.71 9.25 11.06
N PRO A 338 -8.62 8.48 11.72
CA PRO A 338 -10.06 8.68 11.56
C PRO A 338 -10.50 10.10 11.92
N ALA A 339 -10.10 10.60 13.09
CA ALA A 339 -10.43 11.96 13.53
C ALA A 339 -9.85 13.02 12.58
N PHE A 340 -8.61 12.84 12.12
CA PHE A 340 -7.97 13.73 11.15
C PHE A 340 -8.77 13.80 9.83
N MET A 341 -9.16 12.65 9.28
CA MET A 341 -9.89 12.58 8.02
C MET A 341 -11.30 13.17 8.11
N LEU A 342 -11.98 12.99 9.25
CA LEU A 342 -13.30 13.60 9.48
C LEU A 342 -13.22 15.13 9.44
N ARG A 343 -12.21 15.74 10.09
CA ARG A 343 -11.98 17.19 10.04
C ARG A 343 -11.72 17.67 8.61
N GLN A 344 -10.88 16.97 7.86
CA GLN A 344 -10.58 17.30 6.45
C GLN A 344 -11.80 17.18 5.54
N SER A 345 -12.75 16.32 5.91
CA SER A 345 -14.00 16.12 5.18
C SER A 345 -15.09 17.15 5.55
N GLY A 346 -14.80 18.11 6.45
CA GLY A 346 -15.74 19.15 6.89
C GLY A 346 -16.64 18.74 8.07
N ALA A 347 -16.30 17.69 8.81
CA ALA A 347 -16.90 17.44 10.13
C ALA A 347 -16.46 18.53 11.13
N THR A 348 -17.30 18.85 12.10
CA THR A 348 -16.89 19.78 13.18
C THR A 348 -15.79 19.13 14.03
N PRO A 349 -14.91 19.92 14.66
CA PRO A 349 -13.88 19.38 15.55
C PRO A 349 -14.43 18.45 16.62
N GLU A 350 -15.57 18.79 17.21
CA GLU A 350 -16.24 18.02 18.26
C GLU A 350 -16.69 16.66 17.74
N MET A 351 -17.36 16.63 16.58
CA MET A 351 -17.83 15.38 15.97
C MET A 351 -16.67 14.48 15.53
N ALA A 352 -15.60 15.08 14.98
CA ALA A 352 -14.41 14.35 14.59
C ALA A 352 -13.69 13.73 15.79
N GLN A 353 -13.65 14.43 16.93
CA GLN A 353 -13.09 13.91 18.17
C GLN A 353 -13.95 12.76 18.71
N GLN A 354 -15.25 13.00 18.81
CA GLN A 354 -16.21 12.08 19.39
C GLN A 354 -16.28 10.73 18.67
N ILE A 355 -16.20 10.73 17.33
CA ILE A 355 -16.19 9.51 16.52
C ILE A 355 -14.77 8.96 16.37
N GLY A 356 -13.84 9.80 15.94
CA GLY A 356 -12.54 9.36 15.43
C GLY A 356 -11.57 8.85 16.50
N GLU A 357 -11.68 9.31 17.75
CA GLU A 357 -10.77 8.90 18.83
C GLU A 357 -11.21 7.63 19.55
N GLN A 358 -12.43 7.15 19.28
CA GLN A 358 -12.95 5.95 19.94
C GLN A 358 -12.50 4.66 19.29
N PHE A 359 -11.78 4.67 18.16
CA PHE A 359 -11.32 3.43 17.55
C PHE A 359 -10.20 2.77 18.36
N SER A 360 -10.31 1.46 18.56
CA SER A 360 -9.36 0.62 19.31
C SER A 360 -8.05 0.34 18.55
N GLY A 361 -7.92 0.80 17.31
CA GLY A 361 -6.73 0.60 16.49
C GLY A 361 -6.68 -0.74 15.75
N THR A 362 -7.83 -1.39 15.56
CA THR A 362 -7.98 -2.57 14.70
C THR A 362 -9.20 -2.45 13.81
N ALA A 363 -9.08 -3.01 12.60
CA ALA A 363 -10.19 -3.15 11.67
C ALA A 363 -10.08 -4.46 10.88
N GLY A 364 -11.17 -4.89 10.27
CA GLY A 364 -11.23 -5.99 9.35
C GLY A 364 -11.95 -5.60 8.07
N LEU A 365 -11.56 -6.23 6.97
CA LEU A 365 -12.17 -6.06 5.66
C LEU A 365 -12.35 -7.45 5.02
N CYS A 366 -13.59 -7.82 4.70
CA CYS A 366 -13.92 -9.14 4.15
C CYS A 366 -14.77 -9.06 2.89
N TRP A 367 -14.47 -9.91 1.91
CA TRP A 367 -15.22 -10.09 0.68
C TRP A 367 -15.91 -11.44 0.65
N TYR A 368 -17.15 -11.46 0.18
CA TYR A 368 -18.02 -12.63 0.23
C TYR A 368 -18.61 -12.94 -1.15
N PRO A 369 -18.70 -14.23 -1.54
CA PRO A 369 -19.26 -14.64 -2.85
C PRO A 369 -20.69 -14.22 -3.11
N GLN A 370 -21.51 -14.04 -2.07
CA GLN A 370 -22.89 -13.58 -2.21
C GLN A 370 -23.01 -12.07 -2.48
N SER A 371 -21.91 -11.33 -2.39
CA SER A 371 -21.87 -9.87 -2.53
C SER A 371 -21.10 -9.48 -3.81
N ARG A 372 -20.48 -8.30 -3.83
CA ARG A 372 -19.67 -7.79 -4.96
C ARG A 372 -18.25 -7.45 -4.50
N LEU A 373 -17.31 -7.39 -5.45
CA LEU A 373 -15.92 -7.07 -5.15
C LEU A 373 -15.74 -5.66 -4.55
N TYR A 374 -16.63 -4.72 -4.89
CA TYR A 374 -16.62 -3.34 -4.38
C TYR A 374 -17.60 -3.13 -3.20
N THR A 375 -18.18 -4.18 -2.65
CA THR A 375 -19.05 -4.11 -1.46
C THR A 375 -18.55 -5.00 -0.32
N PRO A 376 -17.28 -4.88 0.11
CA PRO A 376 -16.80 -5.65 1.25
C PRO A 376 -17.53 -5.27 2.54
N LEU A 377 -17.46 -6.15 3.52
CA LEU A 377 -17.80 -5.85 4.90
C LEU A 377 -16.59 -5.23 5.60
N LEU A 378 -16.77 -4.03 6.14
CA LEU A 378 -15.84 -3.41 7.08
C LEU A 378 -16.32 -3.65 8.50
N VAL A 379 -15.41 -4.07 9.37
CA VAL A 379 -15.62 -4.14 10.81
C VAL A 379 -14.53 -3.36 11.51
N ALA A 380 -14.89 -2.55 12.48
CA ALA A 380 -13.94 -1.87 13.35
C ALA A 380 -14.41 -1.96 14.79
N GLN A 381 -13.46 -1.87 15.71
CA GLN A 381 -13.72 -1.97 17.15
C GLN A 381 -13.50 -0.63 17.81
N LEU A 382 -14.43 -0.26 18.68
CA LEU A 382 -14.33 0.91 19.52
C LEU A 382 -13.71 0.55 20.88
N THR A 383 -13.15 1.54 21.58
CA THR A 383 -12.59 1.40 22.92
C THR A 383 -13.67 1.30 23.99
N GLN A 384 -14.88 1.74 23.69
CA GLN A 384 -16.04 1.75 24.56
C GLN A 384 -17.33 1.62 23.74
N THR A 385 -18.41 1.17 24.39
CA THR A 385 -19.72 1.10 23.74
C THR A 385 -20.21 2.51 23.41
N PRO A 386 -20.72 2.76 22.18
CA PRO A 386 -21.32 4.03 21.81
C PRO A 386 -22.44 4.46 22.76
N ASP A 387 -22.52 5.77 23.00
CA ASP A 387 -23.64 6.41 23.66
C ASP A 387 -24.54 7.13 22.64
N ALA A 388 -25.67 7.67 23.09
CA ALA A 388 -26.61 8.37 22.21
C ALA A 388 -25.96 9.56 21.47
N SER A 389 -24.97 10.21 22.09
CA SER A 389 -24.24 11.29 21.43
C SER A 389 -23.49 10.73 20.22
N TRP A 390 -22.76 9.61 20.39
CA TRP A 390 -22.02 8.96 19.30
C TRP A 390 -22.96 8.55 18.17
N ASP A 391 -24.13 8.00 18.52
CA ASP A 391 -25.16 7.61 17.57
C ASP A 391 -25.66 8.80 16.73
N ASP A 392 -25.94 9.93 17.36
CA ASP A 392 -26.37 11.17 16.68
C ASP A 392 -25.28 11.70 15.73
N ALA A 393 -24.01 11.67 16.16
CA ALA A 393 -22.87 12.05 15.35
C ALA A 393 -22.68 11.10 14.16
N ALA A 394 -22.80 9.79 14.37
CA ALA A 394 -22.70 8.77 13.33
C ALA A 394 -23.83 8.91 12.31
N ALA A 395 -25.08 9.11 12.77
CA ALA A 395 -26.23 9.37 11.91
C ALA A 395 -26.03 10.62 11.04
N THR A 396 -25.49 11.69 11.63
CA THR A 396 -25.18 12.94 10.93
C THR A 396 -24.12 12.73 9.85
N LEU A 397 -23.02 12.02 10.16
CA LEU A 397 -21.97 11.68 9.20
C LEU A 397 -22.50 10.80 8.08
N PHE A 398 -23.25 9.76 8.41
CA PHE A 398 -23.83 8.84 7.44
C PHE A 398 -24.74 9.60 6.47
N SER A 399 -25.62 10.46 7.00
CA SER A 399 -26.50 11.31 6.20
C SER A 399 -25.74 12.22 5.23
N ARG A 400 -24.66 12.85 5.71
CA ARG A 400 -23.85 13.78 4.93
C ARG A 400 -23.07 13.10 3.80
N PHE A 401 -22.44 11.95 4.07
CA PHE A 401 -21.42 11.38 3.18
C PHE A 401 -21.90 10.22 2.28
N ILE A 402 -22.98 9.51 2.61
CA ILE A 402 -23.29 8.22 1.98
C ILE A 402 -24.34 8.29 0.85
N GLY A 403 -24.02 8.89 -0.30
CA GLY A 403 -24.93 8.90 -1.46
C GLY A 403 -25.72 10.21 -1.61
N GLN A 404 -25.47 10.90 -2.72
CA GLN A 404 -26.15 12.13 -3.14
C GLN A 404 -26.54 12.00 -4.63
N PRO A 405 -27.76 12.40 -5.06
CA PRO A 405 -28.87 12.91 -4.24
C PRO A 405 -29.42 11.86 -3.28
N ALA A 406 -29.79 12.30 -2.07
CA ALA A 406 -30.11 11.41 -0.96
C ALA A 406 -31.55 10.86 -1.07
N LEU A 407 -31.70 9.53 -1.07
CA LEU A 407 -32.94 8.90 -0.60
C LEU A 407 -33.02 8.99 0.94
N PRO A 408 -34.21 8.83 1.55
CA PRO A 408 -34.34 8.80 3.00
C PRO A 408 -33.44 7.75 3.67
N ILE A 409 -33.11 7.98 4.94
CA ILE A 409 -32.35 7.02 5.75
C ILE A 409 -33.36 6.24 6.59
N ASP A 410 -33.35 4.93 6.42
CA ASP A 410 -34.06 4.02 7.31
C ASP A 410 -33.20 3.82 8.57
N THR A 411 -33.79 4.03 9.75
CA THR A 411 -33.12 3.79 11.03
C THR A 411 -33.82 2.67 11.79
N VAL A 412 -33.08 1.69 12.26
CA VAL A 412 -33.58 0.59 13.08
C VAL A 412 -32.76 0.51 14.36
N ASN A 413 -33.44 0.67 15.49
CA ASN A 413 -32.86 0.51 16.82
C ASN A 413 -33.62 -0.63 17.53
N HIS A 414 -33.05 -1.83 17.53
CA HIS A 414 -33.70 -3.02 18.11
C HIS A 414 -32.65 -4.03 18.61
N ASP A 415 -32.90 -4.63 19.78
CA ASP A 415 -32.01 -5.63 20.41
C ASP A 415 -30.53 -5.18 20.43
N ASP A 416 -30.26 -3.98 20.95
CA ASP A 416 -28.94 -3.34 21.07
C ASP A 416 -28.17 -3.13 19.74
N VAL A 417 -28.87 -3.27 18.61
CA VAL A 417 -28.35 -2.95 17.29
C VAL A 417 -28.94 -1.62 16.86
N HIS A 418 -28.05 -0.69 16.55
CA HIS A 418 -28.38 0.57 15.90
C HIS A 418 -27.93 0.47 14.45
N LEU A 419 -28.84 0.69 13.51
CA LEU A 419 -28.63 0.53 12.08
C LEU A 419 -29.14 1.77 11.35
N TRP A 420 -28.29 2.36 10.52
CA TRP A 420 -28.63 3.37 9.53
C TRP A 420 -28.44 2.79 8.14
N GLN A 421 -29.48 2.88 7.32
CA GLN A 421 -29.47 2.34 5.96
C GLN A 421 -29.94 3.39 4.97
N ARG A 422 -29.29 3.47 3.80
CA ARG A 422 -29.75 4.29 2.68
C ARG A 422 -29.61 3.56 1.35
N GLU A 423 -30.66 3.63 0.53
CA GLU A 423 -30.60 3.16 -0.84
C GLU A 423 -29.82 4.16 -1.73
N ILE A 424 -28.81 3.68 -2.46
CA ILE A 424 -27.97 4.51 -3.34
C ILE A 424 -28.06 3.97 -4.76
N ARG A 425 -28.54 4.79 -5.68
CA ARG A 425 -28.70 4.41 -7.09
C ARG A 425 -27.33 4.23 -7.75
N SER A 426 -27.15 3.11 -8.44
CA SER A 426 -25.97 2.87 -9.29
C SER A 426 -26.26 1.76 -10.28
N ARG A 427 -25.84 1.93 -11.53
CA ARG A 427 -25.93 0.88 -12.57
C ARG A 427 -25.19 -0.41 -12.20
N TYR A 428 -24.22 -0.33 -11.29
CA TYR A 428 -23.40 -1.45 -10.86
C TYR A 428 -23.98 -2.19 -9.65
N ALA A 429 -24.98 -1.62 -8.97
CA ALA A 429 -25.42 -2.14 -7.68
C ALA A 429 -26.10 -3.53 -7.78
N PRO A 430 -26.12 -4.34 -6.71
CA PRO A 430 -26.64 -5.71 -6.78
C PRO A 430 -28.17 -5.79 -6.82
N TYR A 431 -28.90 -4.83 -6.22
CA TYR A 431 -30.35 -4.90 -6.10
C TYR A 431 -31.08 -4.26 -7.29
N PRO A 432 -32.06 -4.93 -7.91
CA PRO A 432 -32.92 -4.34 -8.92
C PRO A 432 -33.95 -3.39 -8.31
N ALA A 433 -34.41 -2.38 -9.06
CA ALA A 433 -35.41 -1.40 -8.61
C ALA A 433 -36.68 -2.04 -8.00
N SER A 434 -37.11 -3.22 -8.48
CA SER A 434 -38.26 -3.95 -7.94
C SER A 434 -38.14 -4.37 -6.47
N GLN A 435 -36.94 -4.33 -5.89
CA GLN A 435 -36.69 -4.61 -4.48
C GLN A 435 -36.55 -3.34 -3.63
N SER A 436 -36.73 -2.15 -4.21
CA SER A 436 -36.61 -0.89 -3.45
C SER A 436 -37.71 -0.78 -2.41
N ARG A 437 -37.38 -0.23 -1.23
CA ARG A 437 -38.35 0.07 -0.17
C ARG A 437 -39.04 1.43 -0.36
N HIS A 438 -38.59 2.25 -1.32
CA HIS A 438 -39.09 3.60 -1.55
C HIS A 438 -39.88 3.68 -2.85
N GLN A 439 -41.14 4.13 -2.77
CA GLN A 439 -42.04 4.27 -3.94
C GLN A 439 -41.53 5.29 -4.97
N ASP A 440 -40.67 6.24 -4.55
CA ASP A 440 -40.05 7.25 -5.41
C ASP A 440 -38.81 6.74 -6.17
N ALA A 441 -38.48 5.44 -6.05
CA ALA A 441 -37.47 4.81 -6.88
C ALA A 441 -38.03 4.63 -8.29
N PRO A 442 -37.43 5.24 -9.34
CA PRO A 442 -37.92 5.10 -10.71
C PRO A 442 -37.93 3.63 -11.12
N ASP A 443 -38.89 3.26 -11.97
CA ASP A 443 -39.12 1.89 -12.47
C ASP A 443 -37.89 1.24 -13.13
N GLN A 444 -36.86 2.03 -13.45
CA GLN A 444 -35.64 1.59 -14.11
C GLN A 444 -34.41 1.95 -13.27
N GLY A 445 -33.68 0.94 -12.80
CA GLY A 445 -32.41 1.13 -12.10
C GLY A 445 -32.00 -0.01 -11.19
N ARG A 446 -30.81 0.15 -10.60
CA ARG A 446 -30.25 -0.73 -9.57
C ARG A 446 -29.78 0.12 -8.40
N PHE A 447 -29.77 -0.42 -7.18
CA PHE A 447 -29.35 0.32 -5.99
C PHE A 447 -28.52 -0.53 -5.02
N PHE A 448 -27.68 0.14 -4.26
CA PHE A 448 -27.01 -0.40 -3.06
C PHE A 448 -27.89 -0.12 -1.86
N ARG A 449 -27.81 -0.95 -0.82
CA ARG A 449 -28.34 -0.64 0.51
C ARG A 449 -27.16 -0.42 1.44
N ALA A 450 -26.59 0.78 1.34
CA ALA A 450 -25.49 1.16 2.21
C ALA A 450 -25.98 1.12 3.66
N SER A 451 -25.24 0.40 4.50
CA SER A 451 -25.64 0.06 5.86
C SER A 451 -24.48 0.35 6.79
N LEU A 452 -24.71 1.18 7.80
CA LEU A 452 -23.83 1.38 8.95
C LEU A 452 -24.57 0.85 10.17
N ALA A 453 -23.92 0.00 10.95
CA ALA A 453 -24.48 -0.46 12.22
C ALA A 453 -23.42 -0.50 13.31
N HIS A 454 -23.87 -0.47 14.56
CA HIS A 454 -23.05 -0.96 15.67
C HIS A 454 -23.85 -1.88 16.58
N TYR A 455 -23.11 -2.79 17.21
CA TYR A 455 -23.58 -3.66 18.27
C TYR A 455 -22.48 -3.73 19.33
N GLN A 456 -22.79 -3.29 20.55
CA GLN A 456 -21.79 -3.07 21.59
C GLN A 456 -20.64 -2.19 21.06
N GLN A 457 -19.38 -2.63 21.20
CA GLN A 457 -18.19 -1.91 20.74
C GLN A 457 -17.87 -2.12 19.25
N THR A 458 -18.64 -2.95 18.54
CA THR A 458 -18.34 -3.30 17.16
C THR A 458 -19.12 -2.42 16.18
N VAL A 459 -18.41 -1.73 15.29
CA VAL A 459 -18.98 -0.95 14.18
C VAL A 459 -18.83 -1.74 12.89
N MET A 460 -19.89 -1.80 12.10
CA MET A 460 -19.98 -2.57 10.85
C MET A 460 -20.47 -1.68 9.74
N PHE A 461 -19.83 -1.74 8.56
CA PHE A 461 -20.27 -1.00 7.39
C PHE A 461 -20.14 -1.84 6.12
N SER A 462 -21.14 -1.75 5.25
CA SER A 462 -21.05 -2.24 3.87
C SER A 462 -22.01 -1.51 2.95
N LEU A 463 -21.74 -1.57 1.64
CA LEU A 463 -22.69 -1.16 0.62
C LEU A 463 -23.77 -2.24 0.33
N ASP A 464 -23.65 -3.38 1.00
CA ASP A 464 -24.59 -4.50 0.94
C ASP A 464 -25.11 -4.82 2.34
N ASP A 465 -26.42 -4.60 2.55
CA ASP A 465 -27.10 -4.78 3.84
C ASP A 465 -27.00 -6.22 4.34
N ALA A 466 -27.02 -7.21 3.45
CA ALA A 466 -26.92 -8.62 3.81
C ALA A 466 -25.61 -8.94 4.55
N LEU A 467 -24.52 -8.22 4.28
CA LEU A 467 -23.25 -8.43 4.99
C LEU A 467 -23.28 -7.88 6.41
N VAL A 468 -23.90 -6.70 6.61
CA VAL A 468 -24.07 -6.09 7.94
C VAL A 468 -25.04 -6.92 8.80
N GLU A 469 -26.11 -7.44 8.20
CA GLU A 469 -27.04 -8.35 8.86
C GLU A 469 -26.34 -9.64 9.33
N ASN A 470 -25.56 -10.27 8.46
CA ASN A 470 -24.82 -11.49 8.81
C ASN A 470 -23.79 -11.24 9.93
N ALA A 471 -23.09 -10.09 9.91
CA ALA A 471 -22.16 -9.69 10.96
C ALA A 471 -22.88 -9.48 12.30
N THR A 472 -24.03 -8.81 12.27
CA THR A 472 -24.89 -8.63 13.44
C THR A 472 -25.38 -9.98 14.00
N ARG A 473 -25.82 -10.90 13.13
CA ARG A 473 -26.20 -12.26 13.54
C ARG A 473 -25.03 -13.04 14.13
N THR A 474 -23.82 -12.84 13.61
CA THR A 474 -22.59 -13.46 14.13
C THR A 474 -22.30 -12.99 15.55
N LEU A 475 -22.34 -11.67 15.79
CA LEU A 475 -22.18 -11.08 17.12
C LEU A 475 -23.25 -11.57 18.11
N LYS A 476 -24.48 -11.80 17.63
CA LYS A 476 -25.59 -12.39 18.40
C LYS A 476 -25.54 -13.91 18.54
N LYS A 477 -24.45 -14.55 18.09
CA LYS A 477 -24.25 -16.02 18.13
C LYS A 477 -25.29 -16.84 17.34
N ASN A 478 -25.92 -16.21 16.35
CA ASN A 478 -26.89 -16.81 15.44
C ASN A 478 -26.30 -17.12 14.05
N PHE A 479 -24.99 -16.93 13.90
CA PHE A 479 -24.20 -17.26 12.71
C PHE A 479 -22.74 -17.53 13.12
N PRO A 480 -22.06 -18.52 12.52
CA PRO A 480 -20.66 -18.85 12.89
C PRO A 480 -19.67 -17.75 12.48
N PRO A 481 -18.77 -17.29 13.38
CA PRO A 481 -17.72 -16.33 13.07
C PRO A 481 -16.53 -16.94 12.31
N MET A 482 -15.73 -16.08 11.70
CA MET A 482 -14.44 -16.45 11.10
C MET A 482 -13.48 -17.06 12.12
N SER A 483 -13.52 -16.61 13.38
CA SER A 483 -12.69 -17.17 14.46
C SER A 483 -12.85 -18.67 14.66
N ASP A 484 -13.98 -19.27 14.27
CA ASP A 484 -14.24 -20.70 14.42
C ASP A 484 -13.48 -21.55 13.41
N ILE A 485 -13.10 -20.97 12.26
CA ILE A 485 -12.37 -21.67 11.19
C ILE A 485 -10.88 -21.32 11.17
N LEU A 486 -10.46 -20.33 11.96
CA LEU A 486 -9.07 -19.92 12.05
C LEU A 486 -8.28 -20.77 13.04
N PRO A 487 -6.97 -20.97 12.82
CA PRO A 487 -6.14 -21.75 13.73
C PRO A 487 -6.10 -21.14 15.14
N ALA A 488 -6.50 -21.92 16.14
CA ALA A 488 -6.55 -21.46 17.53
C ALA A 488 -5.16 -21.03 18.05
N GLY A 489 -5.12 -19.94 18.81
CA GLY A 489 -3.89 -19.44 19.45
C GLY A 489 -2.87 -18.81 18.49
N GLN A 490 -3.29 -18.47 17.27
CA GLN A 490 -2.48 -17.76 16.28
C GLN A 490 -3.01 -16.33 16.07
N LYS A 491 -2.10 -15.37 15.86
CA LYS A 491 -2.46 -14.00 15.46
C LYS A 491 -2.66 -13.95 13.94
N THR A 492 -3.85 -14.28 13.44
CA THR A 492 -4.15 -14.28 12.00
C THR A 492 -4.33 -12.86 11.46
N ALA A 493 -3.60 -12.52 10.40
CA ALA A 493 -3.72 -11.23 9.70
C ALA A 493 -4.47 -11.35 8.36
N LEU A 494 -4.46 -12.52 7.73
CA LEU A 494 -5.12 -12.76 6.45
C LEU A 494 -5.84 -14.11 6.48
N TYR A 495 -7.00 -14.16 5.86
CA TYR A 495 -7.66 -15.40 5.47
C TYR A 495 -7.98 -15.36 3.98
N LEU A 496 -7.74 -16.47 3.29
CA LEU A 496 -7.93 -16.62 1.86
C LEU A 496 -8.62 -17.95 1.56
N SER A 497 -9.73 -17.92 0.83
CA SER A 497 -10.37 -19.10 0.24
C SER A 497 -10.33 -18.97 -1.28
N PRO A 498 -9.39 -19.68 -1.95
CA PRO A 498 -9.25 -19.64 -3.39
C PRO A 498 -10.54 -20.00 -4.16
N ALA A 499 -11.29 -21.00 -3.68
CA ALA A 499 -12.59 -21.38 -4.23
C ALA A 499 -13.59 -20.22 -4.26
N LYS A 500 -13.78 -19.57 -3.12
CA LYS A 500 -14.74 -18.48 -2.96
C LYS A 500 -14.30 -17.21 -3.66
N LEU A 501 -13.00 -16.93 -3.70
CA LEU A 501 -12.46 -15.86 -4.52
C LEU A 501 -12.68 -16.10 -6.01
N ALA A 502 -12.50 -17.33 -6.48
CA ALA A 502 -12.79 -17.67 -7.86
C ALA A 502 -14.26 -17.40 -8.20
N ASP A 503 -15.19 -17.66 -7.28
CA ASP A 503 -16.62 -17.35 -7.47
C ASP A 503 -16.86 -15.82 -7.55
N ILE A 504 -16.26 -15.03 -6.66
CA ILE A 504 -16.31 -13.56 -6.71
C ILE A 504 -15.80 -13.06 -8.07
N PHE A 505 -14.63 -13.54 -8.53
CA PHE A 505 -14.04 -13.13 -9.80
C PHE A 505 -14.86 -13.55 -11.01
N LYS A 506 -15.46 -14.75 -11.00
CA LYS A 506 -16.39 -15.20 -12.04
C LYS A 506 -17.60 -14.27 -12.10
N GLN A 507 -18.23 -13.99 -10.96
CA GLN A 507 -19.41 -13.15 -10.88
C GLN A 507 -19.14 -11.72 -11.37
N GLU A 508 -18.02 -11.11 -10.96
CA GLU A 508 -17.67 -9.76 -11.42
C GLU A 508 -17.39 -9.72 -12.92
N THR A 509 -16.60 -10.68 -13.42
CA THR A 509 -16.23 -10.73 -14.84
C THR A 509 -17.46 -10.84 -15.73
N TYR A 510 -18.34 -11.80 -15.47
CA TYR A 510 -19.51 -12.04 -16.34
C TYR A 510 -20.62 -11.01 -16.13
N SER A 511 -20.68 -10.35 -14.97
CA SER A 511 -21.58 -9.22 -14.80
C SER A 511 -21.12 -7.96 -15.55
N SER A 512 -19.81 -7.83 -15.77
CA SER A 512 -19.21 -6.70 -16.50
C SER A 512 -19.08 -6.97 -18.00
N LEU A 513 -19.14 -8.24 -18.42
CA LEU A 513 -19.12 -8.67 -19.82
C LEU A 513 -20.41 -9.43 -20.18
N PRO A 514 -21.59 -8.80 -20.25
CA PRO A 514 -22.81 -9.51 -20.64
C PRO A 514 -22.69 -10.09 -22.05
N GLN A 515 -23.03 -11.36 -22.24
CA GLN A 515 -22.82 -12.09 -23.50
C GLN A 515 -23.46 -11.40 -24.71
N GLU A 516 -24.63 -10.78 -24.54
CA GLU A 516 -25.35 -10.07 -25.60
C GLU A 516 -24.66 -8.77 -26.04
N MET A 517 -23.92 -8.12 -25.13
CA MET A 517 -23.26 -6.84 -25.40
C MET A 517 -21.78 -7.02 -25.77
N GLU A 518 -21.08 -7.97 -25.14
CA GLU A 518 -19.63 -8.17 -25.26
C GLU A 518 -19.27 -9.63 -25.61
N PRO A 519 -19.79 -10.22 -26.70
CA PRO A 519 -19.66 -11.65 -26.97
C PRO A 519 -18.21 -12.11 -27.17
N ILE A 520 -17.36 -11.27 -27.76
CA ILE A 520 -15.95 -11.59 -27.99
C ILE A 520 -15.20 -11.69 -26.66
N PHE A 521 -15.34 -10.68 -25.79
CA PHE A 521 -14.68 -10.68 -24.48
C PHE A 521 -15.29 -11.72 -23.54
N TYR A 522 -16.59 -11.96 -23.61
CA TYR A 522 -17.24 -13.06 -22.89
C TYR A 522 -16.62 -14.42 -23.25
N ASN A 523 -16.52 -14.71 -24.56
CA ASN A 523 -15.92 -15.95 -25.04
C ASN A 523 -14.43 -16.06 -24.66
N ALA A 524 -13.69 -14.95 -24.73
CA ALA A 524 -12.29 -14.91 -24.28
C ALA A 524 -12.18 -15.18 -22.76
N ALA A 525 -13.04 -14.59 -21.93
CA ALA A 525 -13.07 -14.86 -20.50
C ALA A 525 -13.43 -16.33 -20.21
N GLN A 526 -14.40 -16.89 -20.93
CA GLN A 526 -14.79 -18.30 -20.82
C GLN A 526 -13.68 -19.26 -21.20
N THR A 527 -12.89 -18.94 -22.23
CA THR A 527 -11.85 -19.84 -22.75
C THR A 527 -10.51 -19.67 -22.04
N LEU A 528 -10.15 -18.45 -21.63
CA LEU A 528 -8.82 -18.12 -21.08
C LEU A 528 -8.82 -17.93 -19.56
N LEU A 529 -9.85 -17.28 -19.00
CA LEU A 529 -9.90 -16.95 -17.58
C LEU A 529 -10.56 -18.05 -16.74
N TYR A 530 -11.71 -18.56 -17.19
CA TYR A 530 -12.48 -19.53 -16.42
C TYR A 530 -11.72 -20.81 -16.06
N PRO A 531 -10.89 -21.40 -16.94
CA PRO A 531 -10.07 -22.55 -16.57
C PRO A 531 -9.07 -22.22 -15.45
N ARG A 532 -8.48 -21.02 -15.46
CA ARG A 532 -7.55 -20.55 -14.43
C ARG A 532 -8.25 -20.34 -13.09
N LEU A 533 -9.45 -19.76 -13.09
CA LEU A 533 -10.27 -19.62 -11.89
C LEU A 533 -10.73 -20.99 -11.35
N THR A 534 -10.96 -21.96 -12.24
CA THR A 534 -11.30 -23.34 -11.85
C THR A 534 -10.11 -24.08 -11.26
N ALA A 535 -8.89 -23.82 -11.75
CA ALA A 535 -7.66 -24.32 -11.15
C ALA A 535 -7.44 -23.69 -9.76
N LEU A 536 -7.58 -22.36 -9.65
CA LEU A 536 -7.49 -21.64 -8.38
C LEU A 536 -8.48 -22.20 -7.35
N ALA A 537 -9.70 -22.53 -7.76
CA ALA A 537 -10.72 -23.04 -6.85
C ALA A 537 -10.41 -24.41 -6.23
N LYS A 538 -9.40 -25.13 -6.73
CA LYS A 538 -8.95 -26.42 -6.16
C LYS A 538 -7.91 -26.26 -5.05
N GLU A 539 -7.34 -25.06 -4.90
CA GLU A 539 -6.38 -24.78 -3.85
C GLU A 539 -7.09 -24.71 -2.48
N PRO A 540 -6.46 -25.19 -1.40
CA PRO A 540 -7.05 -25.15 -0.08
C PRO A 540 -7.20 -23.71 0.42
N ALA A 541 -8.03 -23.52 1.44
CA ALA A 541 -8.06 -22.24 2.15
C ALA A 541 -6.80 -22.07 3.00
N TYR A 542 -6.41 -20.82 3.23
CA TYR A 542 -5.22 -20.48 4.01
C TYR A 542 -5.53 -19.39 5.03
N ALA A 543 -4.93 -19.52 6.21
CA ALA A 543 -4.73 -18.42 7.14
C ALA A 543 -3.26 -17.99 7.11
N VAL A 544 -3.00 -16.69 7.09
CA VAL A 544 -1.64 -16.16 7.31
C VAL A 544 -1.56 -15.60 8.72
N ALA A 545 -0.72 -16.25 9.52
CA ALA A 545 -0.48 -15.89 10.91
C ALA A 545 0.81 -15.08 11.05
N LEU A 546 0.78 -14.12 11.98
CA LEU A 546 1.94 -13.43 12.51
C LEU A 546 2.62 -14.31 13.56
N GLU A 547 3.91 -14.10 13.80
CA GLU A 547 4.62 -14.75 14.90
C GLU A 547 3.92 -14.47 16.25
N LYS A 548 3.83 -15.48 17.13
CA LYS A 548 3.02 -15.44 18.36
C LYS A 548 3.27 -14.22 19.24
N ASN A 549 4.54 -13.82 19.38
CA ASN A 549 4.96 -12.71 20.23
C ASN A 549 5.27 -11.44 19.43
N CYS A 550 4.68 -11.31 18.24
CA CYS A 550 4.84 -10.11 17.44
C CYS A 550 4.25 -8.88 18.17
N GLU A 551 5.07 -7.83 18.25
CA GLU A 551 4.77 -6.54 18.86
C GLU A 551 5.49 -5.43 18.10
N PHE A 552 5.05 -4.18 18.27
CA PHE A 552 5.76 -3.02 17.72
C PHE A 552 7.06 -2.74 18.49
N GLY A 553 8.18 -2.86 17.79
CA GLY A 553 9.51 -2.58 18.30
C GLY A 553 9.84 -1.09 18.40
N SER A 554 11.06 -0.78 18.85
CA SER A 554 11.61 0.59 18.89
C SER A 554 12.16 1.08 17.55
N ALA A 555 12.24 0.19 16.56
CA ALA A 555 12.67 0.48 15.20
C ALA A 555 11.82 -0.35 14.22
N PRO A 556 11.73 0.08 12.94
CA PRO A 556 11.13 -0.73 11.90
C PRO A 556 11.83 -2.09 11.78
N HIS A 557 11.05 -3.16 11.56
CA HIS A 557 11.58 -4.51 11.54
C HIS A 557 10.71 -5.47 10.74
N TRP A 558 11.31 -6.57 10.29
CA TRP A 558 10.64 -7.64 9.56
C TRP A 558 10.20 -8.78 10.49
N ILE A 559 8.96 -9.24 10.33
CA ILE A 559 8.42 -10.43 10.99
C ILE A 559 8.09 -11.50 9.95
N THR A 560 8.24 -12.78 10.30
CA THR A 560 7.91 -13.88 9.40
C THR A 560 6.40 -14.09 9.32
N LEU A 561 5.89 -14.33 8.12
CA LEU A 561 4.50 -14.73 7.90
C LEU A 561 4.42 -16.25 7.78
N GLN A 562 3.46 -16.85 8.51
CA GLN A 562 3.21 -18.29 8.49
C GLN A 562 1.93 -18.58 7.70
N TRP A 563 2.06 -19.30 6.59
CA TRP A 563 0.93 -19.76 5.78
C TRP A 563 0.45 -21.10 6.31
N LEU A 564 -0.79 -21.15 6.80
CA LEU A 564 -1.41 -22.31 7.41
C LEU A 564 -2.58 -22.77 6.53
N PRO A 565 -2.52 -23.96 5.90
CA PRO A 565 -3.66 -24.51 5.18
C PRO A 565 -4.79 -24.88 6.17
N LEU A 566 -6.04 -24.73 5.73
CA LEU A 566 -7.25 -24.97 6.52
C LEU A 566 -8.08 -26.14 5.99
#